data_AF-A0AAF0UXE9-F1
#
_entry.id   AF-A0AAF0UXE9-F1
#
_cell.length_a   1.000
_cell.length_b   1.000
_cell.length_c   1.000
_cell.angle_alpha   90.00
_cell.angle_beta   90.00
_cell.angle_gamma   90.00
#
_symmetry.space_group_name_H-M   'P 1'
#
loop_
_entity.id
_entity.type
_entity.pdbx_description
1 polymer ?
#
loop_
_entity_poly.entity_id
_entity_poly.type
_entity_poly.pdbx_seq_one_letter_code
_entity_poly.pdbx_strand_id
1 'polypeptide(L)'
;MSLQDGMLKLMQSLSTESQELKLDVSSCGLTPDCIVRLNAEVSVFNSIVELDLGGNHLKQEGGRALAAAVSNPQCCFRVLLLQKCQLGLLGILSILKGLSDNYYLEELNVAENADQDEIHALLHDPCSNVFQTDINLLEHTSEVSAANAKEGCQEDLCTVNTDYNQLEAPDSEDEQVEVDVTERATNQSCIKNHSNLEEYEYIQELPAAIQMAKNLQLLDLSYNGFTKQLAESLYAAWGSSSRSGSSRGHFEGNTIHLSVEGVKCCHLKPCCRRI
;
A
#
# COMPACT_ATOMS: atom_id res chain seq x y z
N MET A 1 21.72 -19.92 -11.05
CA MET A 1 21.04 -18.61 -11.03
C MET A 1 19.62 -18.89 -10.60
N SER A 2 19.14 -18.26 -9.52
CA SER A 2 17.74 -18.44 -9.14
C SER A 2 16.83 -17.80 -10.18
N LEU A 3 15.57 -18.22 -10.26
CA LEU A 3 14.58 -17.60 -11.15
C LEU A 3 14.46 -16.09 -10.88
N GLN A 4 14.53 -15.69 -9.60
CA GLN A 4 14.50 -14.29 -9.17
C GLN A 4 15.72 -13.50 -9.68
N ASP A 5 16.92 -14.08 -9.61
CA ASP A 5 18.13 -13.42 -10.11
C ASP A 5 18.12 -13.31 -11.64
N GLY A 6 17.53 -14.29 -12.33
CA GLY A 6 17.32 -14.22 -13.77
C GLY A 6 16.35 -13.10 -14.14
N MET A 7 15.25 -12.98 -13.40
CA MET A 7 14.25 -11.93 -13.59
C MET A 7 14.83 -10.54 -13.35
N LEU A 8 15.53 -10.35 -12.23
CA LEU A 8 16.14 -9.07 -11.88
C LEU A 8 17.11 -8.61 -12.98
N LYS A 9 17.98 -9.50 -13.47
CA LYS A 9 18.91 -9.17 -14.57
C LYS A 9 18.20 -8.84 -15.87
N LEU A 10 17.11 -9.55 -16.18
CA LEU A 10 16.31 -9.28 -17.36
C LEU A 10 15.68 -7.89 -17.27
N MET A 11 15.03 -7.57 -16.15
CA MET A 11 14.39 -6.28 -15.92
C MET A 11 15.41 -5.12 -15.91
N GLN A 12 16.58 -5.30 -15.30
CA GLN A 12 17.70 -4.36 -15.37
C GLN A 12 18.21 -4.13 -16.79
N SER A 13 18.31 -5.19 -17.59
CA SER A 13 18.80 -5.07 -18.96
C SER A 13 17.79 -4.31 -19.82
N LEU A 14 16.50 -4.61 -19.65
CA LEU A 14 15.41 -3.96 -20.38
C LEU A 14 15.24 -2.48 -20.00
N SER A 15 15.49 -2.11 -18.73
CA SER A 15 15.33 -0.72 -18.27
C SER A 15 16.36 0.27 -18.85
N THR A 16 17.45 -0.24 -19.44
CA THR A 16 18.44 0.61 -20.14
C THR A 16 17.98 1.06 -21.52
N GLU A 17 16.94 0.46 -22.07
CA GLU A 17 16.40 0.84 -23.38
C GLU A 17 15.28 1.88 -23.22
N SER A 18 15.33 2.96 -24.01
CA SER A 18 14.38 4.08 -23.98
C SER A 18 13.00 3.76 -24.59
N GLN A 19 12.56 2.50 -24.50
CA GLN A 19 11.31 2.03 -25.08
C GLN A 19 10.29 1.73 -23.98
N GLU A 20 9.02 1.97 -24.29
CA GLU A 20 7.90 1.53 -23.45
C GLU A 20 7.84 0.00 -23.43
N LEU A 21 8.01 -0.58 -22.25
CA LEU A 21 8.05 -2.03 -22.07
C LEU A 21 6.73 -2.57 -21.52
N LYS A 22 6.28 -3.66 -22.12
CA LYS A 22 5.17 -4.48 -21.66
C LYS A 22 5.73 -5.81 -21.20
N LEU A 23 5.61 -6.10 -19.91
CA LEU A 23 6.19 -7.28 -19.29
C LEU A 23 5.11 -8.15 -18.68
N ASP A 24 4.98 -9.36 -19.20
CA ASP A 24 4.16 -10.42 -18.62
C ASP A 24 5.09 -11.42 -17.92
N VAL A 25 5.00 -11.43 -16.60
CA VAL A 25 5.68 -12.37 -15.70
C VAL A 25 4.67 -13.03 -14.77
N SER A 26 3.43 -13.15 -15.24
CA SER A 26 2.35 -13.85 -14.55
C SER A 26 2.73 -15.31 -14.33
N SER A 27 2.34 -15.85 -13.17
CA SER A 27 2.57 -17.25 -12.78
C SER A 27 4.02 -17.74 -12.89
N CYS A 28 4.98 -16.81 -12.76
CA CYS A 28 6.41 -17.09 -12.82
C CYS A 28 7.01 -17.50 -11.47
N GLY A 29 6.21 -17.72 -10.42
CA GLY A 29 6.72 -18.07 -9.10
C GLY A 29 7.55 -16.96 -8.44
N LEU A 30 7.23 -15.70 -8.73
CA LEU A 30 7.84 -14.53 -8.08
C LEU A 30 7.45 -14.48 -6.60
N THR A 31 8.39 -14.01 -5.78
CA THR A 31 8.26 -13.90 -4.32
C THR A 31 8.23 -12.43 -3.89
N PRO A 32 7.79 -12.11 -2.66
CA PRO A 32 7.80 -10.73 -2.17
C PRO A 32 9.19 -10.10 -2.24
N ASP A 33 10.23 -10.87 -1.87
CA ASP A 33 11.64 -10.45 -1.93
C ASP A 33 12.08 -9.98 -3.32
N CYS A 34 11.54 -10.59 -4.38
CA CYS A 34 11.86 -10.17 -5.75
C CYS A 34 11.37 -8.74 -6.01
N ILE A 35 10.13 -8.42 -5.64
CA ILE A 35 9.55 -7.08 -5.81
C ILE A 35 10.31 -6.05 -4.97
N VAL A 36 10.64 -6.40 -3.72
CA VAL A 36 11.44 -5.53 -2.84
C VAL A 36 12.80 -5.21 -3.48
N ARG A 37 13.48 -6.22 -4.04
CA ARG A 37 14.76 -6.03 -4.74
C ARG A 37 14.60 -5.18 -6.00
N LEU A 38 13.52 -5.35 -6.75
CA LEU A 38 13.24 -4.54 -7.94
C LEU A 38 13.01 -3.07 -7.58
N ASN A 39 12.32 -2.79 -6.47
CA ASN A 39 12.10 -1.42 -5.99
C ASN A 39 13.37 -0.70 -5.56
N ALA A 40 14.37 -1.43 -5.06
CA ALA A 40 15.66 -0.85 -4.70
C ALA A 40 16.37 -0.21 -5.91
N GLU A 41 15.96 -0.59 -7.12
CA GLU A 41 16.50 -0.11 -8.38
C GLU A 41 15.43 0.65 -9.16
N VAL A 42 15.16 1.90 -8.76
CA VAL A 42 14.11 2.76 -9.34
C VAL A 42 14.13 2.77 -10.88
N SER A 43 15.31 2.73 -11.50
CA SER A 43 15.46 2.70 -12.96
C SER A 43 14.69 1.57 -13.63
N VAL A 44 14.50 0.45 -12.94
CA VAL A 44 13.81 -0.73 -13.47
C VAL A 44 12.36 -0.44 -13.86
N PHE A 45 11.64 0.37 -13.08
CA PHE A 45 10.23 0.67 -13.31
C PHE A 45 9.99 1.92 -14.17
N ASN A 46 11.03 2.68 -14.48
CA ASN A 46 10.91 3.90 -15.28
C ASN A 46 10.52 3.63 -16.75
N SER A 47 10.83 2.44 -17.27
CA SER A 47 10.53 2.07 -18.67
C SER A 47 9.33 1.12 -18.82
N ILE A 48 8.81 0.58 -17.71
CA ILE A 48 7.73 -0.42 -17.74
C ILE A 48 6.38 0.31 -17.72
N VAL A 49 5.64 0.19 -18.82
CA VAL A 49 4.31 0.78 -18.96
C VAL A 49 3.19 -0.21 -18.67
N GLU A 50 3.42 -1.50 -18.90
CA GLU A 50 2.46 -2.56 -18.58
C GLU A 50 3.19 -3.70 -17.85
N LEU A 51 2.70 -4.07 -16.68
CA LEU A 51 3.26 -5.14 -15.86
C LEU A 51 2.17 -6.09 -15.40
N ASP A 52 2.23 -7.34 -15.87
CA ASP A 52 1.41 -8.44 -15.38
C ASP A 52 2.21 -9.33 -14.44
N LEU A 53 1.81 -9.34 -13.17
CA LEU A 53 2.37 -10.16 -12.10
C LEU A 53 1.35 -11.20 -11.61
N GLY A 54 0.21 -11.38 -12.28
CA GLY A 54 -0.89 -12.19 -11.79
C GLY A 54 -0.49 -13.64 -11.47
N GLY A 55 -1.04 -14.21 -10.42
CA GLY A 55 -0.80 -15.60 -10.01
C GLY A 55 0.56 -15.86 -9.35
N ASN A 56 1.30 -14.81 -8.96
CA ASN A 56 2.54 -14.94 -8.18
C ASN A 56 2.27 -14.81 -6.67
N HIS A 57 2.99 -15.52 -5.80
CA HIS A 57 2.76 -15.48 -4.36
C HIS A 57 3.45 -14.28 -3.71
N LEU A 58 2.97 -13.07 -4.02
CA LEU A 58 3.59 -11.81 -3.62
C LEU A 58 3.28 -11.41 -2.18
N LYS A 59 2.19 -11.94 -1.60
CA LYS A 59 1.80 -11.68 -0.21
C LYS A 59 1.62 -10.19 0.11
N GLN A 60 1.36 -9.89 1.37
CA GLN A 60 1.21 -8.51 1.86
C GLN A 60 2.48 -7.68 1.65
N GLU A 61 3.66 -8.28 1.84
CA GLU A 61 4.95 -7.59 1.73
C GLU A 61 5.21 -7.15 0.29
N GLY A 62 4.86 -7.98 -0.70
CA GLY A 62 4.95 -7.61 -2.10
C GLY A 62 3.95 -6.51 -2.48
N GLY A 63 2.74 -6.53 -1.90
CA GLY A 63 1.77 -5.44 -2.07
C GLY A 63 2.27 -4.10 -1.55
N ARG A 64 2.89 -4.09 -0.36
CA ARG A 64 3.53 -2.89 0.21
C ARG A 64 4.69 -2.38 -0.65
N ALA A 65 5.51 -3.30 -1.17
CA ALA A 65 6.56 -2.93 -2.10
C ALA A 65 5.95 -2.30 -3.38
N LEU A 66 4.95 -2.93 -4.00
CA LEU A 66 4.29 -2.37 -5.18
C LEU A 66 3.66 -1.00 -4.91
N ALA A 67 3.11 -0.77 -3.72
CA ALA A 67 2.59 0.54 -3.32
C ALA A 67 3.68 1.64 -3.40
N ALA A 68 4.88 1.36 -2.89
CA ALA A 68 6.00 2.29 -2.98
C ALA A 68 6.41 2.57 -4.44
N ALA A 69 6.33 1.57 -5.33
CA ALA A 69 6.56 1.76 -6.75
C ALA A 69 5.46 2.63 -7.39
N VAL A 70 4.19 2.36 -7.09
CA VAL A 70 3.04 3.10 -7.61
C VAL A 70 3.07 4.57 -7.17
N SER A 71 3.47 4.86 -5.93
CA SER A 71 3.64 6.24 -5.42
C SER A 71 4.88 6.95 -5.95
N ASN A 72 5.82 6.23 -6.56
CA ASN A 72 7.05 6.84 -7.04
C ASN A 72 6.78 7.64 -8.34
N PRO A 73 7.05 8.96 -8.37
CA PRO A 73 6.76 9.80 -9.52
C PRO A 73 7.62 9.47 -10.76
N GLN A 74 8.65 8.65 -10.61
CA GLN A 74 9.48 8.16 -11.72
C GLN A 74 8.92 6.88 -12.38
N CYS A 75 8.00 6.17 -11.71
CA CYS A 75 7.39 4.97 -12.28
C CYS A 75 6.38 5.35 -13.37
N CYS A 76 6.40 4.60 -14.48
CA CYS A 76 5.61 4.89 -15.68
C CYS A 76 4.48 3.89 -15.92
N PHE A 77 4.05 3.16 -14.88
CA PHE A 77 2.99 2.17 -15.02
C PHE A 77 1.71 2.83 -15.54
N ARG A 78 1.23 2.33 -16.68
CA ARG A 78 -0.11 2.60 -17.22
C ARG A 78 -1.04 1.44 -16.92
N VAL A 79 -0.55 0.20 -16.94
CA VAL A 79 -1.32 -1.01 -16.62
C VAL A 79 -0.56 -1.84 -15.58
N LEU A 80 -1.23 -2.19 -14.48
CA LEU A 80 -0.70 -3.08 -13.44
C LEU A 80 -1.72 -4.17 -13.12
N LEU A 81 -1.35 -5.43 -13.42
CA LEU A 81 -2.21 -6.59 -13.24
C LEU A 81 -1.66 -7.48 -12.12
N LEU A 82 -2.45 -7.65 -11.07
CA LEU A 82 -2.07 -8.30 -9.81
C LEU A 82 -3.08 -9.36 -9.38
N GLN A 83 -3.91 -9.88 -10.30
CA GLN A 83 -4.91 -10.89 -9.97
C GLN A 83 -4.27 -12.13 -9.32
N LYS A 84 -4.86 -12.66 -8.26
CA LYS A 84 -4.38 -13.91 -7.60
C LYS A 84 -2.95 -13.85 -7.06
N CYS A 85 -2.53 -12.69 -6.54
CA CYS A 85 -1.21 -12.49 -5.98
C CYS A 85 -1.10 -12.74 -4.45
N GLN A 86 -2.20 -13.14 -3.81
CA GLN A 86 -2.30 -13.38 -2.36
C GLN A 86 -1.92 -12.16 -1.52
N LEU A 87 -2.21 -10.94 -2.00
CA LEU A 87 -1.75 -9.71 -1.35
C LEU A 87 -2.36 -9.51 0.06
N GLY A 88 -3.48 -10.17 0.37
CA GLY A 88 -4.28 -9.90 1.55
C GLY A 88 -4.91 -8.50 1.52
N LEU A 89 -5.80 -8.22 2.48
CA LEU A 89 -6.46 -6.91 2.51
C LEU A 89 -5.44 -5.77 2.61
N LEU A 90 -4.50 -5.86 3.55
CA LEU A 90 -3.51 -4.80 3.81
C LEU A 90 -2.60 -4.52 2.60
N GLY A 91 -2.26 -5.53 1.80
CA GLY A 91 -1.50 -5.34 0.57
C GLY A 91 -2.29 -4.58 -0.50
N ILE A 92 -3.57 -4.92 -0.67
CA ILE A 92 -4.48 -4.21 -1.59
C ILE A 92 -4.64 -2.76 -1.14
N LEU A 93 -4.91 -2.55 0.15
CA LEU A 93 -5.06 -1.22 0.75
C LEU A 93 -3.80 -0.38 0.49
N SER A 94 -2.62 -0.93 0.76
CA SER A 94 -1.32 -0.30 0.50
C SER A 94 -1.22 0.27 -0.92
N ILE A 95 -1.55 -0.56 -1.91
CA ILE A 95 -1.51 -0.16 -3.33
C ILE A 95 -2.51 0.96 -3.62
N LEU A 96 -3.75 0.84 -3.12
CA LEU A 96 -4.80 1.83 -3.36
C LEU A 96 -4.44 3.20 -2.79
N LYS A 97 -3.84 3.27 -1.60
CA LYS A 97 -3.36 4.56 -1.04
C LYS A 97 -2.27 5.17 -1.91
N GLY A 98 -1.37 4.34 -2.43
CA GLY A 98 -0.29 4.80 -3.29
C GLY A 98 -0.77 5.47 -4.58
N LEU A 99 -2.02 5.20 -5.00
CA LEU A 99 -2.65 5.88 -6.13
C LEU A 99 -2.86 7.39 -5.92
N SER A 100 -2.89 7.87 -4.67
CA SER A 100 -3.07 9.30 -4.37
C SER A 100 -1.94 10.15 -4.95
N ASP A 101 -0.73 9.58 -5.00
CA ASP A 101 0.48 10.22 -5.51
C ASP A 101 0.81 9.77 -6.95
N ASN A 102 -0.02 8.89 -7.53
CA ASN A 102 0.19 8.37 -8.87
C ASN A 102 -0.53 9.19 -9.94
N TYR A 103 0.20 9.53 -11.01
CA TYR A 103 -0.31 10.33 -12.12
C TYR A 103 -0.24 9.61 -13.48
N TYR A 104 0.01 8.30 -13.53
CA TYR A 104 0.22 7.59 -14.80
C TYR A 104 -0.64 6.34 -14.97
N LEU A 105 -1.06 5.71 -13.88
CA LEU A 105 -1.77 4.44 -13.90
C LEU A 105 -3.18 4.63 -14.47
N GLU A 106 -3.47 3.87 -15.52
CA GLU A 106 -4.75 3.86 -16.24
C GLU A 106 -5.57 2.61 -15.92
N GLU A 107 -4.92 1.47 -15.64
CA GLU A 107 -5.57 0.21 -15.32
C GLU A 107 -4.90 -0.47 -14.12
N LEU A 108 -5.70 -0.82 -13.12
CA LEU A 108 -5.29 -1.61 -11.98
C LEU A 108 -6.24 -2.80 -11.79
N ASN A 109 -5.70 -4.01 -11.83
CA ASN A 109 -6.44 -5.22 -11.46
C ASN A 109 -5.84 -5.82 -10.19
N VAL A 110 -6.59 -5.83 -9.09
CA VAL A 110 -6.21 -6.46 -7.82
C VAL A 110 -7.24 -7.53 -7.41
N ALA A 111 -7.96 -8.12 -8.37
CA ALA A 111 -8.98 -9.11 -8.08
C ALA A 111 -8.40 -10.39 -7.45
N GLU A 112 -9.23 -11.08 -6.65
CA GLU A 112 -8.89 -12.39 -6.06
C GLU A 112 -7.59 -12.39 -5.23
N ASN A 113 -7.40 -11.38 -4.37
CA ASN A 113 -6.19 -11.20 -3.56
C ASN A 113 -6.39 -11.31 -2.04
N ALA A 114 -7.63 -11.22 -1.55
CA ALA A 114 -7.94 -11.29 -0.12
C ALA A 114 -9.09 -12.27 0.15
N ASP A 115 -8.96 -13.02 1.24
CA ASP A 115 -9.99 -13.93 1.71
C ASP A 115 -11.03 -13.20 2.59
N GLN A 116 -12.30 -13.59 2.49
CA GLN A 116 -13.40 -12.96 3.25
C GLN A 116 -13.19 -13.04 4.77
N ASP A 117 -12.53 -14.09 5.25
CA ASP A 117 -12.25 -14.29 6.66
C ASP A 117 -11.25 -13.26 7.21
N GLU A 118 -10.31 -12.78 6.38
CA GLU A 118 -9.37 -11.70 6.76
C GLU A 118 -10.12 -10.39 7.00
N ILE A 119 -11.06 -10.03 6.12
CA ILE A 119 -11.87 -8.81 6.26
C ILE A 119 -12.79 -8.89 7.48
N HIS A 120 -13.42 -10.05 7.72
CA HIS A 120 -14.29 -10.22 8.88
C HIS A 120 -13.50 -10.12 10.20
N ALA A 121 -12.30 -10.68 10.28
CA ALA A 121 -11.43 -10.52 11.44
C ALA A 121 -11.08 -9.05 11.69
N LEU A 122 -10.71 -8.31 10.64
CA LEU A 122 -10.32 -6.90 10.71
C LEU A 122 -11.48 -5.96 11.09
N LEU A 123 -12.71 -6.24 10.62
CA LEU A 123 -13.88 -5.38 10.89
C LEU A 123 -14.58 -5.68 12.22
N HIS A 124 -14.48 -6.89 12.76
CA HIS A 124 -15.24 -7.31 13.95
C HIS A 124 -14.41 -7.52 15.22
N ASP A 125 -13.10 -7.75 15.12
CA ASP A 125 -12.22 -7.80 16.28
C ASP A 125 -10.90 -7.07 15.99
N PRO A 126 -10.89 -5.72 16.13
CA PRO A 126 -9.66 -4.96 15.99
C PRO A 126 -8.58 -5.49 16.94
N CYS A 127 -8.94 -6.03 18.13
CA CYS A 127 -7.96 -6.45 19.13
C CYS A 127 -7.33 -7.84 18.89
N SER A 128 -7.71 -8.55 17.84
CA SER A 128 -7.05 -9.82 17.49
C SER A 128 -5.63 -9.55 16.98
N ASN A 129 -4.60 -10.06 17.68
CA ASN A 129 -3.16 -9.88 17.42
C ASN A 129 -2.66 -10.52 16.09
N VAL A 130 -3.43 -10.47 15.00
CA VAL A 130 -3.11 -11.23 13.78
C VAL A 130 -1.93 -10.60 13.00
N PHE A 131 -1.60 -9.32 13.21
CA PHE A 131 -0.60 -8.63 12.35
C PHE A 131 0.37 -7.71 13.10
N GLN A 132 0.75 -8.09 14.33
CA GLN A 132 1.50 -7.20 15.23
C GLN A 132 2.99 -6.96 14.88
N THR A 133 3.51 -7.49 13.78
CA THR A 133 4.97 -7.45 13.52
C THR A 133 5.48 -6.41 12.54
N ASP A 134 4.69 -5.75 11.70
CA ASP A 134 5.30 -4.97 10.59
C ASP A 134 4.66 -3.61 10.31
N ILE A 135 4.47 -2.77 11.34
CA ILE A 135 4.06 -1.35 11.20
C ILE A 135 5.23 -0.37 11.33
N ASN A 136 6.45 -0.83 11.64
CA ASN A 136 7.61 0.07 11.74
C ASN A 136 8.29 0.42 10.39
N LEU A 137 7.66 0.16 9.24
CA LEU A 137 8.22 0.52 7.92
C LEU A 137 7.43 1.58 7.13
N LEU A 138 6.26 2.01 7.62
CA LEU A 138 5.48 3.07 6.96
C LEU A 138 6.07 4.48 7.20
N GLU A 139 6.88 4.68 8.24
CA GLU A 139 7.43 5.99 8.60
C GLU A 139 8.80 6.32 7.98
N HIS A 140 9.47 5.39 7.29
CA HIS A 140 10.84 5.60 6.82
C HIS A 140 11.03 5.74 5.30
N THR A 141 9.97 5.78 4.49
CA THR A 141 10.11 5.98 3.03
C THR A 141 10.01 7.44 2.58
N SER A 142 9.94 8.40 3.50
CA SER A 142 9.87 9.84 3.20
C SER A 142 11.21 10.59 3.19
N GLU A 143 12.35 9.93 3.48
CA GLU A 143 13.68 10.59 3.47
C GLU A 143 14.77 9.78 2.74
N VAL A 144 14.56 9.42 1.47
CA VAL A 144 15.70 9.00 0.62
C VAL A 144 15.58 9.49 -0.83
N SER A 145 15.39 10.78 -1.06
CA SER A 145 15.75 11.39 -2.36
C SER A 145 15.71 12.92 -2.34
N ALA A 146 16.57 13.57 -1.54
CA ALA A 146 16.77 15.02 -1.68
C ALA A 146 18.15 15.49 -1.18
N ALA A 147 19.24 14.91 -1.69
CA ALA A 147 20.54 15.58 -1.60
C ALA A 147 21.50 15.05 -2.67
N ASN A 148 21.48 15.66 -3.86
CA ASN A 148 22.68 15.95 -4.63
C ASN A 148 22.33 16.76 -5.89
N ALA A 149 22.26 18.08 -5.73
CA ALA A 149 22.72 19.06 -6.73
C ALA A 149 22.47 20.50 -6.23
N LYS A 150 23.50 21.12 -5.62
CA LYS A 150 24.11 22.41 -6.04
C LYS A 150 24.77 23.13 -4.87
N GLU A 151 26.07 23.38 -5.06
CA GLU A 151 26.89 24.35 -4.34
C GLU A 151 26.33 25.78 -4.42
N GLY A 152 26.55 26.57 -3.36
CA GLY A 152 26.31 28.02 -3.35
C GLY A 152 26.35 28.69 -1.97
N CYS A 153 27.57 28.93 -1.47
CA CYS A 153 28.09 30.01 -0.60
C CYS A 153 27.38 30.50 0.70
N GLN A 154 28.19 30.45 1.78
CA GLN A 154 28.42 31.44 2.87
C GLN A 154 27.33 31.70 3.92
N GLU A 155 27.57 31.24 5.16
CA GLU A 155 28.18 31.95 6.31
C GLU A 155 27.11 32.67 7.15
N ASP A 156 26.81 32.14 8.33
CA ASP A 156 27.06 32.90 9.57
C ASP A 156 26.99 32.03 10.83
N LEU A 157 27.92 32.33 11.72
CA LEU A 157 28.25 31.67 12.97
C LEU A 157 27.20 31.88 14.07
N CYS A 158 27.03 30.88 14.93
CA CYS A 158 27.28 31.08 16.37
C CYS A 158 27.45 29.74 17.12
N THR A 159 28.66 29.54 17.62
CA THR A 159 29.04 28.59 18.69
C THR A 159 28.57 29.08 20.06
N VAL A 160 27.94 28.22 20.86
CA VAL A 160 28.21 28.13 22.31
C VAL A 160 28.10 26.67 22.73
N ASN A 161 29.24 26.12 23.16
CA ASN A 161 29.35 24.87 23.90
C ASN A 161 29.21 25.19 25.40
N THR A 162 28.61 24.32 26.22
CA THR A 162 29.14 24.00 27.55
C THR A 162 28.46 22.78 28.18
N ASP A 163 29.32 21.84 28.55
CA ASP A 163 29.10 20.63 29.36
C ASP A 163 28.25 20.82 30.62
N TYR A 164 27.47 19.79 30.95
CA TYR A 164 26.93 19.57 32.30
C TYR A 164 27.34 18.20 32.83
N ASN A 165 28.43 18.17 33.59
CA ASN A 165 28.74 17.16 34.60
C ASN A 165 28.82 17.87 35.95
N GLN A 166 27.89 17.60 36.88
CA GLN A 166 28.10 17.45 38.33
C GLN A 166 26.80 17.52 39.17
N LEU A 167 26.58 16.45 39.97
CA LEU A 167 25.94 16.39 41.31
C LEU A 167 24.41 16.61 41.36
N GLU A 168 23.59 15.91 42.16
CA GLU A 168 23.72 15.53 43.58
C GLU A 168 22.60 14.51 43.95
N ALA A 169 22.83 13.65 44.94
CA ALA A 169 21.81 12.78 45.55
C ALA A 169 21.22 13.44 46.82
N PRO A 170 19.99 13.05 47.23
CA PRO A 170 19.81 12.79 48.66
C PRO A 170 18.98 11.54 48.96
N ASP A 171 19.39 10.90 50.06
CA ASP A 171 18.76 9.78 50.77
C ASP A 171 17.35 10.08 51.31
N SER A 172 16.54 9.04 51.41
CA SER A 172 15.64 8.82 52.56
C SER A 172 15.25 7.33 52.64
N GLU A 173 15.60 6.70 53.75
CA GLU A 173 15.16 5.38 54.19
C GLU A 173 13.85 5.51 55.00
N ASP A 174 12.90 4.56 54.86
CA ASP A 174 12.36 3.77 55.99
C ASP A 174 11.12 2.89 55.62
N GLU A 175 11.24 1.62 56.03
CA GLU A 175 10.28 0.63 56.57
C GLU A 175 8.88 0.30 55.95
N GLN A 176 8.84 -0.89 55.32
CA GLN A 176 8.07 -2.11 55.67
C GLN A 176 6.60 -2.10 56.19
N VAL A 177 5.75 -2.78 55.39
CA VAL A 177 4.78 -3.86 55.73
C VAL A 177 3.27 -3.54 55.84
N GLU A 178 2.51 -4.46 55.22
CA GLU A 178 1.07 -4.78 55.30
C GLU A 178 0.08 -3.97 54.46
N VAL A 179 -0.28 -4.52 53.28
CA VAL A 179 -1.63 -4.35 52.72
C VAL A 179 -2.24 -5.70 52.31
N ASP A 180 -3.40 -5.88 52.91
CA ASP A 180 -4.39 -6.96 52.93
C ASP A 180 -4.73 -7.61 51.57
N VAL A 181 -5.03 -8.90 51.63
CA VAL A 181 -5.57 -9.70 50.53
C VAL A 181 -7.06 -9.35 50.39
N THR A 182 -7.42 -8.56 49.38
CA THR A 182 -8.80 -8.56 48.86
C THR A 182 -8.81 -8.66 47.34
N GLU A 183 -9.56 -9.67 46.88
CA GLU A 183 -9.72 -10.10 45.50
C GLU A 183 -10.36 -9.06 44.57
N ARG A 184 -9.92 -9.14 43.31
CA ARG A 184 -10.70 -8.94 42.07
C ARG A 184 -11.30 -7.55 41.80
N ALA A 185 -10.51 -6.76 41.07
CA ALA A 185 -10.94 -6.30 39.75
C ALA A 185 -9.68 -6.19 38.88
N THR A 186 -9.42 -7.18 38.04
CA THR A 186 -8.42 -7.05 36.98
C THR A 186 -8.88 -5.94 36.05
N ASN A 187 -8.15 -4.83 36.08
CA ASN A 187 -8.16 -3.81 35.05
C ASN A 187 -7.98 -4.48 33.68
N GLN A 188 -9.07 -4.73 32.96
CA GLN A 188 -9.03 -4.83 31.51
C GLN A 188 -8.95 -3.41 30.95
N SER A 189 -7.83 -2.75 31.22
CA SER A 189 -7.36 -1.67 30.38
C SER A 189 -6.77 -2.36 29.15
N CYS A 190 -7.63 -2.65 28.17
CA CYS A 190 -7.15 -3.05 26.85
C CYS A 190 -6.15 -1.98 26.41
N ILE A 191 -4.90 -2.37 26.30
CA ILE A 191 -3.86 -1.57 25.65
C ILE A 191 -4.44 -1.22 24.29
N LYS A 192 -4.67 0.07 24.04
CA LYS A 192 -5.10 0.56 22.73
C LYS A 192 -3.94 0.28 21.78
N ASN A 193 -4.02 -0.83 21.05
CA ASN A 193 -3.09 -1.13 19.98
C ASN A 193 -3.20 0.00 18.95
N HIS A 194 -2.15 0.82 18.86
CA HIS A 194 -2.05 1.92 17.89
C HIS A 194 -2.25 1.44 16.44
N SER A 195 -1.93 0.17 16.15
CA SER A 195 -2.04 -0.47 14.82
C SER A 195 -3.46 -0.51 14.25
N ASN A 196 -4.47 -0.76 15.08
CA ASN A 196 -5.83 -1.02 14.59
C ASN A 196 -6.59 0.27 14.28
N LEU A 197 -6.15 1.38 14.89
CA LEU A 197 -6.64 2.71 14.58
C LEU A 197 -6.16 3.12 13.19
N GLU A 198 -4.90 2.84 12.84
CA GLU A 198 -4.34 3.12 11.52
C GLU A 198 -5.06 2.34 10.41
N GLU A 199 -5.41 1.06 10.62
CA GLU A 199 -6.10 0.24 9.62
C GLU A 199 -7.56 0.66 9.37
N TYR A 200 -8.31 1.00 10.42
CA TYR A 200 -9.68 1.52 10.27
C TYR A 200 -9.67 2.92 9.64
N GLU A 201 -8.74 3.78 10.05
CA GLU A 201 -8.48 5.08 9.41
C GLU A 201 -8.14 4.89 7.93
N TYR A 202 -7.36 3.86 7.59
CA TYR A 202 -7.00 3.51 6.22
C TYR A 202 -8.21 3.20 5.33
N ILE A 203 -9.16 2.40 5.82
CA ILE A 203 -10.38 2.07 5.06
C ILE A 203 -11.19 3.34 4.75
N GLN A 204 -11.17 4.33 5.65
CA GLN A 204 -11.82 5.63 5.42
C GLN A 204 -11.09 6.50 4.41
N GLU A 205 -9.77 6.31 4.23
CA GLU A 205 -8.96 7.05 3.25
C GLU A 205 -9.10 6.51 1.81
N LEU A 206 -9.51 5.25 1.63
CA LEU A 206 -9.58 4.61 0.30
C LEU A 206 -10.42 5.38 -0.74
N PRO A 207 -11.64 5.86 -0.42
CA PRO A 207 -12.43 6.63 -1.37
C PRO A 207 -11.68 7.90 -1.81
N ALA A 208 -10.96 8.56 -0.90
CA ALA A 208 -10.18 9.74 -1.22
C ALA A 208 -8.98 9.40 -2.13
N ALA A 209 -8.26 8.32 -1.82
CA ALA A 209 -7.14 7.85 -2.64
C ALA A 209 -7.57 7.51 -4.07
N ILE A 210 -8.69 6.80 -4.21
CA ILE A 210 -9.32 6.58 -5.51
C ILE A 210 -9.62 7.92 -6.17
N GLN A 211 -10.34 8.84 -5.50
CA GLN A 211 -10.74 10.13 -6.08
C GLN A 211 -9.53 10.94 -6.61
N MET A 212 -8.38 10.85 -5.94
CA MET A 212 -7.13 11.52 -6.33
C MET A 212 -6.41 10.91 -7.54
N ALA A 213 -6.63 9.62 -7.82
CA ALA A 213 -5.96 8.86 -8.87
C ALA A 213 -6.42 9.22 -10.30
N LYS A 214 -6.46 10.50 -10.69
CA LYS A 214 -7.24 11.04 -11.83
C LYS A 214 -7.08 10.36 -13.19
N ASN A 215 -5.97 9.68 -13.44
CA ASN A 215 -5.69 9.00 -14.71
C ASN A 215 -6.19 7.54 -14.74
N LEU A 216 -6.57 6.99 -13.59
CA LEU A 216 -7.10 5.62 -13.51
C LEU A 216 -8.46 5.55 -14.21
N GLN A 217 -8.54 4.66 -15.20
CA GLN A 217 -9.67 4.47 -16.10
C GLN A 217 -10.35 3.12 -15.90
N LEU A 218 -9.65 2.13 -15.35
CA LEU A 218 -10.17 0.81 -15.01
C LEU A 218 -9.60 0.35 -13.67
N LEU A 219 -10.50 -0.09 -12.79
CA LEU A 219 -10.15 -0.67 -11.50
C LEU A 219 -11.02 -1.91 -11.25
N ASP A 220 -10.37 -3.05 -11.07
CA ASP A 220 -10.99 -4.32 -10.69
C ASP A 220 -10.60 -4.70 -9.25
N LEU A 221 -11.60 -4.69 -8.38
CA LEU A 221 -11.49 -5.02 -6.94
C LEU A 221 -12.22 -6.33 -6.61
N SER A 222 -12.62 -7.10 -7.62
CA SER A 222 -13.51 -8.24 -7.47
C SER A 222 -12.92 -9.34 -6.60
N TYR A 223 -13.78 -10.08 -5.91
CA TYR A 223 -13.42 -11.27 -5.12
C TYR A 223 -12.37 -11.02 -4.04
N ASN A 224 -12.35 -9.81 -3.46
CA ASN A 224 -11.51 -9.48 -2.31
C ASN A 224 -12.29 -9.46 -1.00
N GLY A 225 -13.58 -9.83 -0.99
CA GLY A 225 -14.40 -9.86 0.22
C GLY A 225 -14.87 -8.50 0.75
N PHE A 226 -14.69 -7.42 -0.02
CA PHE A 226 -15.15 -6.09 0.38
C PHE A 226 -16.66 -6.08 0.68
N THR A 227 -17.03 -5.39 1.76
CA THR A 227 -18.44 -5.24 2.13
C THR A 227 -19.18 -4.41 1.08
N LYS A 228 -20.48 -4.64 0.95
CA LYS A 228 -21.35 -3.85 0.07
C LYS A 228 -21.26 -2.34 0.39
N GLN A 229 -21.17 -1.98 1.66
CA GLN A 229 -21.06 -0.58 2.10
C GLN A 229 -19.76 0.07 1.61
N LEU A 230 -18.62 -0.63 1.73
CA LEU A 230 -17.35 -0.11 1.24
C LEU A 230 -17.38 -0.01 -0.29
N ALA A 231 -17.91 -1.03 -0.99
CA ALA A 231 -18.06 -1.00 -2.45
C ALA A 231 -18.89 0.21 -2.93
N GLU A 232 -20.00 0.52 -2.25
CA GLU A 232 -20.82 1.71 -2.52
C GLU A 232 -20.06 3.03 -2.28
N SER A 233 -19.20 3.08 -1.25
CA SER A 233 -18.35 4.24 -0.96
C SER A 233 -17.29 4.46 -2.04
N LEU A 234 -16.58 3.40 -2.46
CA LEU A 234 -15.59 3.46 -3.53
C LEU A 234 -16.22 3.88 -4.86
N TYR A 235 -17.45 3.43 -5.11
CA TYR A 235 -18.25 3.82 -6.27
C TYR A 235 -18.62 5.30 -6.27
N ALA A 236 -19.07 5.83 -5.12
CA ALA A 236 -19.35 7.25 -4.98
C ALA A 236 -18.10 8.11 -5.22
N ALA A 237 -16.95 7.70 -4.69
CA ALA A 237 -15.66 8.33 -4.94
C ALA A 237 -15.22 8.26 -6.42
N TRP A 238 -15.47 7.14 -7.09
CA TRP A 238 -15.18 7.00 -8.51
C TRP A 238 -16.06 7.92 -9.37
N GLY A 239 -17.34 8.04 -9.03
CA GLY A 239 -18.30 8.93 -9.70
C GLY A 239 -18.04 10.42 -9.47
N SER A 240 -17.48 10.80 -8.32
CA SER A 240 -17.18 12.19 -7.96
C SER A 240 -15.81 12.69 -8.45
N SER A 241 -14.94 11.79 -8.91
CA SER A 241 -13.61 12.15 -9.40
C SER A 241 -13.67 12.91 -10.73
N SER A 242 -12.77 13.88 -10.91
CA SER A 242 -12.71 14.75 -12.09
C SER A 242 -12.01 14.12 -13.30
N ARG A 243 -12.13 12.80 -13.48
CA ARG A 243 -11.48 12.04 -14.55
C ARG A 243 -12.08 12.36 -15.92
N SER A 244 -11.34 12.06 -16.98
CA SER A 244 -11.88 12.14 -18.35
C SER A 244 -12.84 10.99 -18.64
N GLY A 245 -14.10 11.33 -18.95
CA GLY A 245 -15.13 10.39 -19.39
C GLY A 245 -16.22 10.15 -18.34
N SER A 246 -17.35 9.60 -18.78
CA SER A 246 -18.45 9.28 -17.86
C SER A 246 -18.08 8.07 -16.99
N SER A 247 -18.14 8.23 -15.67
CA SER A 247 -17.92 7.12 -14.74
C SER A 247 -18.94 5.99 -14.95
N ARG A 248 -18.44 4.74 -14.90
CA ARG A 248 -19.21 3.51 -15.01
C ARG A 248 -18.79 2.54 -13.92
N GLY A 249 -19.70 1.68 -13.48
CA GLY A 249 -19.38 0.62 -12.53
C GLY A 249 -20.30 -0.58 -12.62
N HIS A 250 -19.83 -1.72 -12.12
CA HIS A 250 -20.58 -2.96 -12.00
C HIS A 250 -20.35 -3.52 -10.61
N PHE A 251 -21.43 -3.66 -9.85
CA PHE A 251 -21.44 -4.29 -8.55
C PHE A 251 -22.47 -5.41 -8.53
N GLU A 252 -22.00 -6.66 -8.54
CA GLU A 252 -22.86 -7.84 -8.50
C GLU A 252 -22.15 -9.00 -7.81
N GLY A 253 -22.72 -9.46 -6.69
CA GLY A 253 -22.08 -10.45 -5.83
C GLY A 253 -20.75 -9.94 -5.29
N ASN A 254 -19.67 -10.67 -5.59
CA ASN A 254 -18.30 -10.29 -5.25
C ASN A 254 -17.60 -9.49 -6.35
N THR A 255 -18.30 -9.14 -7.43
CA THR A 255 -17.73 -8.39 -8.55
C THR A 255 -17.77 -6.89 -8.25
N ILE A 256 -16.62 -6.23 -8.35
CA ILE A 256 -16.48 -4.78 -8.17
C ILE A 256 -15.61 -4.24 -9.30
N HIS A 257 -16.26 -3.75 -10.35
CA HIS A 257 -15.58 -3.06 -11.44
C HIS A 257 -15.94 -1.58 -11.43
N LEU A 258 -14.92 -0.75 -11.60
CA LEU A 258 -15.05 0.68 -11.81
C LEU A 258 -14.33 1.00 -13.11
N SER A 259 -14.99 1.73 -14.01
CA SER A 259 -14.40 2.10 -15.29
C SER A 259 -14.88 3.47 -15.75
N VAL A 260 -14.30 3.98 -16.83
CA VAL A 260 -14.85 5.12 -17.57
C VAL A 260 -15.53 4.65 -18.85
N GLU A 261 -16.32 5.53 -19.46
CA GLU A 261 -16.98 5.28 -20.74
C GLU A 261 -15.98 5.00 -21.86
N GLY A 262 -16.29 4.00 -22.70
CA GLY A 262 -15.39 3.53 -23.77
C GLY A 262 -14.40 2.44 -23.34
N VAL A 263 -14.12 2.31 -22.05
CA VAL A 263 -13.22 1.28 -21.51
C VAL A 263 -13.98 -0.02 -21.23
N LYS A 264 -13.45 -1.13 -21.74
CA LYS A 264 -14.06 -2.46 -21.57
C LYS A 264 -13.57 -3.09 -20.27
N CYS A 265 -14.43 -3.19 -19.27
CA CYS A 265 -14.16 -3.92 -18.02
C CYS A 265 -14.06 -5.44 -18.21
N CYS A 266 -14.85 -6.02 -19.11
CA CYS A 266 -14.94 -7.48 -19.29
C CYS A 266 -14.82 -7.85 -20.77
N HIS A 267 -14.17 -8.99 -21.03
CA HIS A 267 -13.90 -9.47 -22.39
C HIS A 267 -15.14 -9.95 -23.17
N LEU A 268 -16.26 -10.25 -22.49
CA LEU A 268 -17.45 -10.82 -23.14
C LEU A 268 -18.51 -9.77 -23.50
N LYS A 269 -18.86 -8.88 -22.56
CA LYS A 269 -19.82 -7.79 -22.76
C LYS A 269 -19.51 -6.63 -21.81
N PRO A 270 -19.85 -5.37 -22.16
CA PRO A 270 -19.79 -4.26 -21.23
C PRO A 270 -20.61 -4.59 -19.98
N CYS A 271 -19.92 -4.70 -18.85
CA CYS A 271 -20.49 -5.03 -17.56
C CYS A 271 -20.92 -3.76 -16.80
N CYS A 272 -20.07 -2.72 -16.88
CA CYS A 272 -20.25 -1.47 -16.16
C CYS A 272 -21.39 -0.63 -16.75
N ARG A 273 -22.27 -0.16 -15.87
CA ARG A 273 -23.36 0.78 -16.17
C ARG A 273 -22.96 2.18 -15.69
N ARG A 274 -23.59 3.20 -16.27
CA ARG A 274 -23.33 4.60 -15.89
C ARG A 274 -23.58 4.79 -14.39
N ILE A 275 -22.68 5.54 -13.76
CA ILE A 275 -22.77 5.99 -12.36
C ILE A 275 -23.39 7.38 -12.32
#